data_AF-A0A924YMI1-F1
#
_entry.id   AF-A0A924YMI1-F1
#
_cell.length_a   1.000
_cell.length_b   1.000
_cell.length_c   1.000
_cell.angle_alpha   90.00
_cell.angle_beta   90.00
_cell.angle_gamma   90.00
#
_symmetry.space_group_name_H-M   'P 1'
#
loop_
_entity.id
_entity.type
_entity.pdbx_description
1 polymer ?
#
loop_
_entity_poly.entity_id
_entity_poly.type
_entity_poly.pdbx_seq_one_letter_code
_entity_poly.pdbx_strand_id
1 'polypeptide(L)' 'MLVDLQDGKCRECGGQLKIVGADDATLDVECTECGDGYTVETDAFNDGGIKYWPAAMVELGEEL' A
#
# COMPACT_ATOMS: atom_id res chain seq x y z
N MET A 1 5.16 5.29 3.14
CA MET A 1 4.85 5.99 1.87
C MET A 1 3.34 6.25 1.75
N LEU A 2 2.86 7.38 1.23
CA LEU A 2 1.42 7.64 1.02
C LEU A 2 0.99 7.25 -0.40
N VAL A 3 -0.18 6.62 -0.54
CA VAL A 3 -0.77 6.24 -1.83
C VAL A 3 -1.61 7.41 -2.36
N ASP A 4 -1.48 7.78 -3.63
CA ASP A 4 -2.36 8.79 -4.23
C ASP A 4 -3.82 8.30 -4.17
N LEU A 5 -4.74 9.16 -3.74
CA LEU A 5 -6.16 8.81 -3.63
C LEU A 5 -6.77 8.37 -4.98
N GLN A 6 -6.17 8.74 -6.12
CA GLN A 6 -6.61 8.27 -7.44
C GLN A 6 -6.16 6.83 -7.73
N ASP A 7 -5.04 6.39 -7.14
CA ASP A 7 -4.52 5.04 -7.30
C ASP A 7 -5.21 4.09 -6.32
N GLY A 8 -5.36 4.51 -5.05
CA GLY A 8 -5.93 3.66 -4.00
C GLY A 8 -6.50 4.44 -2.83
N LYS A 9 -7.59 3.91 -2.25
CA LYS A 9 -8.29 4.47 -1.09
C LYS A 9 -8.63 3.36 -0.10
N CYS A 10 -8.82 3.73 1.15
CA CYS A 10 -9.33 2.80 2.16
C CYS A 10 -10.67 2.21 1.71
N ARG A 11 -10.77 0.88 1.76
CA ARG A 11 -12.01 0.17 1.39
C ARG A 11 -13.19 0.45 2.33
N GLU A 12 -12.91 0.82 3.58
CA GLU A 12 -13.93 1.04 4.61
C GLU A 12 -14.47 2.47 4.61
N CYS A 13 -13.58 3.47 4.60
CA CYS A 13 -13.96 4.89 4.73
C CYS A 13 -13.66 5.74 3.50
N GLY A 14 -12.97 5.21 2.49
CA GLY A 14 -12.50 5.97 1.32
C GLY A 14 -11.33 6.91 1.60
N GLY A 15 -10.76 6.85 2.81
CA GLY A 15 -9.69 7.73 3.26
C GLY A 15 -8.28 7.36 2.78
N GLN A 16 -7.31 8.17 3.21
CA GLN A 16 -5.91 8.07 2.80
C GLN A 16 -5.23 6.79 3.31
N LEU A 17 -4.57 6.05 2.40
CA LEU A 17 -3.75 4.88 2.71
C LEU A 17 -2.26 5.23 2.83
N LYS A 18 -1.58 4.53 3.73
CA LYS A 18 -0.12 4.55 3.89
C LYS A 18 0.41 3.13 3.74
N ILE A 19 1.43 2.95 2.89
CA ILE A 19 2.18 1.69 2.83
C ILE A 19 3.10 1.62 4.04
N VAL A 20 3.00 0.50 4.76
CA VAL A 20 3.69 0.21 6.02
C VAL A 20 4.56 -1.06 5.95
N GLY A 21 4.37 -1.89 4.92
CA GLY A 21 5.18 -3.09 4.66
C GLY A 21 5.15 -3.47 3.17
N ALA A 22 6.11 -4.28 2.74
CA ALA A 22 6.16 -4.84 1.39
C ALA A 22 6.92 -6.17 1.40
N ASP A 23 6.47 -7.13 0.59
CA ASP A 23 7.18 -8.39 0.32
C ASP A 23 7.31 -8.63 -1.19
N ASP A 24 7.76 -9.82 -1.59
CA ASP A 24 8.03 -10.14 -3.00
C ASP A 24 6.77 -10.17 -3.90
N ALA A 25 5.55 -10.10 -3.33
CA ALA A 25 4.30 -10.16 -4.08
C ALA A 25 3.22 -9.15 -3.65
N THR A 26 3.38 -8.50 -2.49
CA THR A 26 2.32 -7.73 -1.82
C THR A 26 2.81 -6.46 -1.15
N LEU A 27 1.84 -5.61 -0.75
CA LEU A 27 2.02 -4.41 0.04
C LEU A 27 1.09 -4.45 1.25
N ASP A 28 1.58 -4.09 2.42
CA ASP A 28 0.75 -3.83 3.60
C ASP A 28 0.40 -2.35 3.66
N VAL A 29 -0.89 -2.05 3.77
CA VAL A 29 -1.40 -0.70 3.87
C VAL A 29 -2.23 -0.48 5.13
N GLU A 30 -2.14 0.73 5.67
CA GLU A 30 -2.94 1.20 6.81
C GLU A 30 -3.65 2.51 6.44
N CYS A 31 -4.94 2.61 6.77
CA CYS A 31 -5.67 3.85 6.63
C CYS A 31 -5.33 4.82 7.75
N THR A 32 -4.88 6.02 7.37
CA THR A 32 -4.50 7.07 8.31
C THR A 32 -5.68 7.73 9.03
N GLU A 33 -6.92 7.43 8.61
CA GLU A 33 -8.14 8.03 9.15
C GLU A 33 -8.91 7.08 10.06
N CYS A 34 -9.22 5.86 9.59
CA CYS A 34 -9.97 4.87 10.38
C CYS A 34 -9.08 3.83 11.07
N GLY A 35 -7.79 3.75 10.72
CA GLY A 35 -6.84 2.77 11.26
C GLY A 35 -6.98 1.35 10.73
N ASP A 36 -7.87 1.10 9.75
CA ASP A 36 -7.98 -0.23 9.15
C ASP A 36 -6.72 -0.58 8.36
N GLY A 37 -6.22 -1.79 8.54
CA GLY A 37 -4.97 -2.28 7.94
C GLY A 37 -5.19 -3.59 7.19
N TYR A 38 -4.61 -3.71 6.00
CA TYR A 38 -4.75 -4.90 5.17
C TYR A 38 -3.64 -5.03 4.13
N THR A 39 -3.40 -6.26 3.69
CA THR A 39 -2.48 -6.58 2.61
C THR A 39 -3.17 -6.48 1.26
N VAL A 40 -2.48 -5.98 0.25
CA VAL A 40 -2.93 -5.88 -1.13
C VAL A 40 -1.89 -6.43 -2.10
N GLU A 41 -2.35 -7.01 -3.20
CA GLU A 41 -1.48 -7.36 -4.32
C GLU A 41 -0.90 -6.10 -4.98
N THR A 42 0.25 -6.24 -5.66
CA THR A 42 0.92 -5.11 -6.34
C THR A 42 0.13 -4.53 -7.52
N ASP A 43 -0.96 -5.15 -7.96
CA ASP A 43 -1.86 -4.65 -9.00
C ASP A 43 -3.18 -4.07 -8.45
N ALA A 44 -3.41 -4.15 -7.14
CA ALA A 44 -4.68 -3.80 -6.49
C ALA A 44 -5.09 -2.32 -6.62
N PHE A 45 -4.16 -1.43 -6.96
CA PHE A 45 -4.39 0.00 -7.19
C PHE A 45 -4.55 0.35 -8.68
N ASN A 46 -5.17 -0.55 -9.47
CA ASN A 46 -5.38 -0.38 -10.92
C ASN A 46 -4.04 -0.12 -11.65
N ASP A 47 -3.10 -1.06 -11.50
CA ASP A 47 -1.67 -0.97 -11.85
C ASP A 47 -0.86 0.06 -11.02
N GLY A 48 -1.49 0.82 -10.13
CA GLY A 48 -0.82 1.76 -9.25
C GLY A 48 0.01 1.10 -8.15
N GLY A 49 -0.20 -0.17 -7.81
CA GLY A 49 0.55 -0.82 -6.72
C GLY A 49 2.02 -1.04 -7.10
N ILE A 50 2.29 -1.36 -8.37
CA ILE A 50 3.66 -1.51 -8.88
C ILE A 50 4.40 -0.19 -8.97
N LYS A 51 3.69 0.95 -9.03
CA LYS A 51 4.30 2.28 -8.93
C LYS A 51 4.94 2.49 -7.55
N TYR A 52 4.36 1.92 -6.49
CA TYR A 52 4.86 2.05 -5.13
C TYR A 52 5.80 0.92 -4.71
N TRP A 53 5.56 -0.30 -5.20
CA TRP A 53 6.26 -1.50 -4.76
C TRP A 53 7.79 -1.42 -4.80
N PRO A 54 8.46 -0.94 -5.89
CA PRO A 54 9.92 -0.88 -5.92
C PRO A 54 10.52 -0.01 -4.83
N ALA A 55 9.86 1.12 -4.52
CA ALA A 55 10.31 2.03 -3.48
C ALA A 55 9.97 1.48 -2.08
N ALA A 56 8.80 0.86 -1.94
CA ALA A 56 8.41 0.19 -0.69
C ALA A 56 9.35 -0.98 -0.34
N MET A 57 9.78 -1.78 -1.31
CA MET A 57 10.76 -2.86 -1.10
C MET A 57 12.12 -2.35 -0.61
N VAL A 58 12.56 -1.19 -1.10
CA VAL A 58 13.82 -0.56 -0.63
C VAL A 58 13.68 -0.01 0.79
N GLU A 59 12.53 0.57 1.12
CA GLU A 59 12.32 1.26 2.41
C GLU A 59 11.84 0.34 3.53
N LEU A 60 11.04 -0.68 3.19
CA LEU A 60 10.19 -1.45 4.10
C LEU A 60 10.26 -2.97 3.86
N GLY A 61 10.95 -3.41 2.80
CA GLY A 61 11.10 -4.83 2.50
C GLY A 61 11.88 -5.53 3.61
N GLU A 62 11.42 -6.71 4.01
CA GLU A 62 12.19 -7.56 4.91
C GLU A 62 13.47 -8.04 4.21
N GLU A 63 14.61 -8.03 4.91
CA GLU A 63 15.83 -8.69 4.43
C GLU A 63 15.57 -10.20 4.36
N LEU A 64 15.28 -10.72 3.16
CA LEU A 64 15.19 -12.16 2.89
C LEU A 64 16.53 -12.88 3.17
#